data_AF-A0A435GNR7-F1
#
_entry.id   AF-A0A435GNR7-F1
#
_cell.length_a   1.000
_cell.length_b   1.000
_cell.length_c   1.000
_cell.angle_alpha   90.00
_cell.angle_beta   90.00
_cell.angle_gamma   90.00
#
_symmetry.space_group_name_H-M   'P 1'
#
loop_
_entity.id
_entity.type
_entity.pdbx_description
1 polymer ?
#
loop_
_entity_poly.entity_id
_entity_poly.type
_entity_poly.pdbx_seq_one_letter_code
_entity_poly.pdbx_strand_id
1 'polypeptide(L)' 'MAEFNLLQTFVKSAQRVLTRDQLIELSGGDSDYSFDRSIDILVSRLRRKMEDDPKTPKLILTVRSGGYQFLPETTSE' A
#
# COMPACT_ATOMS: atom_id res chain seq x y z
N MET A 1 -7.93 -1.47 10.92
CA MET A 1 -6.50 -1.63 11.20
C MET A 1 -5.70 -1.94 9.93
N ALA A 2 -5.98 -3.02 9.19
CA ALA A 2 -5.19 -3.41 8.01
C ALA A 2 -4.93 -2.29 6.96
N GLU A 3 -5.95 -1.51 6.58
CA GLU A 3 -5.78 -0.40 5.62
C GLU A 3 -4.91 0.74 6.17
N PHE A 4 -4.99 0.98 7.48
CA PHE A 4 -4.16 1.97 8.15
C PHE A 4 -2.71 1.50 8.23
N ASN A 5 -2.49 0.23 8.58
CA ASN A 5 -1.16 -0.36 8.59
C ASN A 5 -0.54 -0.33 7.19
N LEU A 6 -1.31 -0.67 6.15
CA LEU A 6 -0.87 -0.57 4.76
C LEU A 6 -0.47 0.86 4.38
N LEU A 7 -1.28 1.85 4.75
CA LEU A 7 -0.94 3.26 4.53
C LEU A 7 0.33 3.65 5.30
N GLN A 8 0.48 3.20 6.54
CA GLN A 8 1.67 3.46 7.35
C GLN A 8 2.92 2.83 6.72
N THR A 9 2.83 1.61 6.18
CA THR A 9 3.91 0.96 5.42
C THR A 9 4.27 1.75 4.17
N PHE A 10 3.27 2.23 3.41
CA PHE A 10 3.48 3.05 2.22
C PHE A 10 4.19 4.36 2.55
N VAL A 11 3.76 5.07 3.59
CA VAL A 11 4.39 6.33 4.02
C VAL A 11 5.81 6.08 4.51
N LYS A 12 6.04 5.06 5.34
CA LYS A 12 7.40 4.71 5.82
C LYS A 12 8.36 4.30 4.70
N SER A 13 7.83 3.83 3.58
CA SER A 13 8.60 3.35 2.42
C SER A 13 8.30 4.19 1.18
N ALA A 14 8.02 5.49 1.35
CA ALA A 14 7.68 6.34 0.23
C ALA A 14 8.76 6.34 -0.85
N GLN A 15 8.31 6.51 -2.09
CA GLN A 15 9.13 6.45 -3.30
C GLN A 15 9.83 5.11 -3.55
N ARG A 16 9.57 4.07 -2.74
CA ARG A 16 10.08 2.71 -2.98
C ARG A 16 9.00 1.82 -3.57
N VAL A 17 9.40 0.98 -4.53
CA VAL A 17 8.54 -0.08 -5.04
C VAL A 17 8.55 -1.23 -4.03
N LEU A 18 7.36 -1.59 -3.54
CA LEU A 18 7.15 -2.72 -2.66
C LEU A 18 6.34 -3.81 -3.37
N THR A 19 6.84 -5.03 -3.32
CA THR A 19 6.12 -6.22 -3.77
C THR A 19 4.92 -6.49 -2.86
N ARG A 20 3.98 -7.32 -3.34
CA ARG A 20 2.81 -7.72 -2.53
C ARG A 20 3.23 -8.41 -1.24
N ASP A 21 4.22 -9.30 -1.32
CA ASP A 21 4.73 -10.03 -0.15
C ASP A 21 5.38 -9.09 0.86
N GLN A 22 6.17 -8.12 0.40
CA GLN A 22 6.75 -7.07 1.26
C GLN A 22 5.66 -6.22 1.93
N LEU A 23 4.58 -5.88 1.22
CA LEU A 23 3.47 -5.14 1.81
C LEU A 23 2.74 -5.95 2.89
N ILE A 24 2.62 -7.27 2.70
CA ILE A 24 2.04 -8.17 3.71
C ILE A 24 2.94 -8.21 4.96
N GLU A 25 4.23 -8.44 4.76
CA GLU A 25 5.21 -8.54 5.85
C GLU A 25 5.29 -7.23 6.66
N LEU A 26 5.47 -6.10 5.97
CA LEU A 26 5.69 -4.80 6.60
C LEU A 26 4.43 -4.16 7.19
N SER A 27 3.23 -4.61 6.82
CA SER A 27 1.97 -4.09 7.38
C SER A 27 1.58 -4.77 8.72
N GLY A 28 2.50 -5.55 9.28
CA GLY A 28 2.34 -6.20 10.58
C GLY A 28 1.67 -7.56 10.45
N GLY A 29 2.19 -8.40 9.56
CA GLY A 29 1.81 -9.80 9.40
C GLY A 29 2.13 -10.62 10.65
N ASP A 30 1.40 -10.40 11.74
CA ASP A 30 1.11 -11.48 12.66
C ASP A 30 0.20 -12.44 11.90
N SER A 31 0.65 -13.69 11.79
CA SER A 31 0.10 -14.83 11.06
C SER A 31 -1.37 -15.18 11.37
N ASP A 32 -2.06 -14.36 12.16
CA ASP A 32 -3.43 -14.55 12.66
C ASP A 32 -4.46 -13.56 12.06
N TYR A 33 -4.02 -12.54 11.31
CA TYR A 33 -4.93 -11.64 10.59
C TYR A 33 -5.42 -12.25 9.27
N SER A 34 -6.28 -13.26 9.39
CA SER A 34 -7.33 -13.62 8.43
C SER A 34 -6.91 -13.64 6.94
N PHE A 35 -6.53 -14.84 6.51
CA PHE A 35 -6.43 -15.48 5.20
C PHE A 35 -7.08 -14.88 3.92
N ASP A 36 -7.76 -13.73 3.90
CA ASP A 36 -8.66 -13.39 2.77
C ASP A 36 -8.79 -11.91 2.41
N ARG A 37 -7.76 -11.09 2.66
CA ARG A 37 -7.71 -9.74 2.04
C ARG A 37 -6.44 -9.59 1.24
N SER A 38 -6.54 -9.88 -0.06
CA SER A 38 -5.51 -9.55 -1.03
C SER A 38 -5.06 -8.08 -0.85
N ILE A 39 -3.75 -7.85 -0.90
CA ILE A 39 -3.16 -6.50 -0.93
C ILE A 39 -3.84 -5.64 -2.01
N ASP A 40 -4.21 -6.23 -3.14
CA ASP A 40 -4.88 -5.51 -4.22
C ASP A 40 -6.25 -4.95 -3.77
N ILE A 41 -6.98 -5.69 -2.91
CA ILE A 41 -8.25 -5.24 -2.31
C ILE A 41 -8.00 -4.10 -1.32
N LEU A 42 -6.98 -4.23 -0.46
CA LEU A 42 -6.64 -3.19 0.50
C LEU A 42 -6.19 -1.90 -0.20
N VAL A 43 -5.37 -2.02 -1.25
CA VAL A 43 -4.98 -0.89 -2.11
C VAL A 43 -6.19 -0.27 -2.79
N SER A 44 -7.12 -1.07 -3.33
CA SER A 44 -8.34 -0.55 -3.96
C SER A 44 -9.21 0.24 -2.96
N ARG A 45 -9.36 -0.26 -1.73
CA ARG A 45 -10.10 0.45 -0.66
C ARG A 45 -9.39 1.72 -0.23
N LEU A 46 -8.06 1.67 -0.10
CA LEU A 46 -7.25 2.83 0.25
C LEU A 46 -7.35 3.93 -0.81
N ARG A 47 -7.21 3.56 -2.10
CA ARG A 47 -7.42 4.46 -3.24
C ARG A 47 -8.80 5.12 -3.21
N ARG A 48 -9.86 4.35 -2.96
CA ARG A 48 -11.23 4.89 -2.88
C ARG A 48 -11.38 5.92 -1.75
N LYS A 49 -10.75 5.69 -0.59
CA LYS A 49 -10.81 6.61 0.56
C LYS A 49 -9.98 7.88 0.35
N MET A 50 -8.88 7.77 -0.38
CA MET A 50 -7.98 8.88 -0.68
C MET A 50 -8.31 9.57 -2.02
N GLU A 51 -9.38 9.14 -2.68
CA GLU A 51 -9.81 9.65 -4.00
C GLU A 51 -8.69 9.54 -5.08
N ASP A 52 -7.89 8.47 -5.02
CA ASP A 52 -6.80 8.20 -5.95
C ASP A 52 -7.28 7.33 -7.13
N ASP A 53 -7.36 7.92 -8.32
CA ASP A 53 -7.79 7.22 -9.53
C ASP A 53 -6.71 6.22 -10.00
N PRO A 54 -6.99 4.91 -10.10
CA PRO A 54 -6.02 3.94 -10.60
C PRO A 54 -5.55 4.18 -12.05
N LYS A 55 -6.30 4.92 -12.87
CA LYS A 55 -5.91 5.28 -14.24
C LYS A 55 -4.93 6.46 -14.26
N THR A 56 -5.03 7.35 -13.28
CA THR A 56 -4.19 8.55 -13.15
C THR A 56 -3.69 8.69 -11.70
N PRO A 57 -2.91 7.71 -11.20
CA PRO A 57 -2.58 7.65 -9.79
C PRO A 57 -1.67 8.81 -9.40
N LYS A 58 -2.04 9.51 -8.33
CA LYS A 58 -1.26 10.57 -7.69
C LYS A 58 -0.63 10.11 -6.38
N LEU A 59 -1.19 9.08 -5.75
CA LEU A 59 -0.75 8.60 -4.44
C LEU A 59 -0.12 7.21 -4.53
N ILE A 60 -0.84 6.24 -5.10
CA ILE A 60 -0.37 4.85 -5.16
C ILE A 60 -0.21 4.45 -6.62
N LEU A 61 1.03 4.28 -7.09
CA LEU A 61 1.33 3.78 -8.43
C LEU A 61 1.34 2.25 -8.44
N THR A 62 0.65 1.65 -9.43
CA THR A 62 0.81 0.22 -9.72
C THR A 62 2.03 0.02 -10.61
N VAL A 63 3.03 -0.71 -10.13
CA VAL A 63 4.21 -1.09 -10.91
C VAL A 63 4.00 -2.48 -11.48
N ARG A 64 3.87 -2.59 -12.80
CA ARG A 64 3.63 -3.88 -13.49
C ARG A 64 4.75 -4.87 -13.13
N SER A 65 4.38 -6.03 -12.60
CA SER A 65 5.30 -7.05 -12.06
C SER A 65 6.17 -6.63 -10.87
N GLY A 66 6.10 -5.37 -10.41
CA GLY A 66 6.89 -4.85 -9.28
C GLY A 66 6.08 -4.66 -7.99
N GLY A 67 4.76 -4.52 -8.09
CA GLY A 67 3.89 -4.28 -6.93
C GLY A 67 3.35 -2.86 -6.89
N TYR A 68 3.58 -2.14 -5.79
CA TYR A 68 3.04 -0.80 -5.57
C TYR A 68 4.10 0.17 -5.05
N GLN A 69 3.95 1.45 -5.41
CA GLN A 69 4.80 2.53 -4.93
C GLN A 69 3.94 3.67 -4.43
N PHE A 70 4.30 4.23 -3.27
CA PHE A 70 3.72 5.48 -2.80
C PHE A 70 4.50 6.64 -3.42
N LEU A 71 3.82 7.48 -4.20
CA LEU A 71 4.42 8.57 -4.96
C LEU A 71 4.77 9.80 -4.13
N PRO A 72 3.94 10.26 -3.18
CA PRO A 72 4.25 11.46 -2.42
C PRO A 72 5.52 11.30 -1.60
N GLU A 73 6.31 12.37 -1.58
CA GLU A 73 7.40 12.50 -0.63
C GLU A 73 6.82 12.64 0.78
N THR A 74 7.33 11.84 1.72
CA THR A 74 7.08 12.07 3.14
C THR A 74 8.25 12.83 3.72
N THR A 75 7.97 14.05 4.21
CA THR A 75 8.84 14.71 5.17
C THR A 75 8.60 14.02 6.50
N SER A 76 9.60 13.26 6.98
CA SER A 76 9.61 12.80 8.37
C SER A 76 10.21 13.92 9.20
N GLU A 77 9.36 14.80 9.74
CA GLU A 77 9.71 15.73 10.84
C GLU A 77 9.36 15.11 12.20
#